data_AF-A0A7C6XKV9-F1
#
_entry.id   AF-A0A7C6XKV9-F1
#
_cell.length_a   1.000
_cell.length_b   1.000
_cell.length_c   1.000
_cell.angle_alpha   90.00
_cell.angle_beta   90.00
_cell.angle_gamma   90.00
#
_symmetry.space_group_name_H-M   'P 1'
#
loop_
_entity.id
_entity.type
_entity.pdbx_description
1 polymer ?
#
loop_
_entity_poly.entity_id
_entity_poly.type
_entity_poly.pdbx_seq_one_letter_code
_entity_poly.pdbx_strand_id
1 'polypeptide(L)'
;MMRHDVRRDYDIDLGEILATTPHRWRDAWDVRSRFHPPTITFDRPTATLPISVTGARCALQCAHCGGHYLRHMRTLDDAAALGALNGATSLLISGGCDAAGRVPVIEHLPVLRRLGAGRRLNWHLGLIDEETMRAVAPLADVVSFDVVGDAATAREVYGLDVDLAIYMATLRTMRRHARVVPHITVGLRGGQLSGEMAAVSALAAEGVDTLVFIVLIPTEGTAFADRCPPKVADVADVLLQARLALPQARLLLGCMRPHGVYRQALDEVAVRAGINGIVNPTRVAERVAEALGLEATWGNECCSLD
;
A
#
# COMPACT_ATOMS: atom_id res chain seq x y z
N MET A 1 31.21 -10.03 0.45
CA MET A 1 30.35 -10.81 1.36
C MET A 1 29.14 -11.25 0.56
N MET A 2 29.05 -12.56 0.27
CA MET A 2 28.10 -13.13 -0.67
C MET A 2 26.66 -12.85 -0.21
N ARG A 3 25.87 -12.18 -1.06
CA ARG A 3 24.42 -12.10 -0.88
C ARG A 3 23.90 -13.52 -1.13
N HIS A 4 23.50 -14.22 -0.08
CA HIS A 4 22.62 -15.37 -0.24
C HIS A 4 21.26 -14.83 -0.68
N ASP A 5 21.15 -14.59 -1.99
CA ASP A 5 19.89 -14.61 -2.71
C ASP A 5 19.37 -16.03 -2.52
N VAL A 6 18.61 -16.27 -1.45
CA VAL A 6 17.75 -17.44 -1.36
C VAL A 6 16.73 -17.22 -2.47
N ARG A 7 17.10 -17.62 -3.68
CA ARG A 7 16.20 -17.87 -4.79
C ARG A 7 15.24 -18.92 -4.30
N ARG A 8 14.20 -18.49 -3.60
CA ARG A 8 12.96 -19.23 -3.58
C ARG A 8 12.50 -19.15 -5.02
N ASP A 9 12.79 -20.18 -5.80
CA ASP A 9 12.16 -20.37 -7.09
C ASP A 9 10.67 -20.43 -6.79
N TYR A 10 10.00 -19.30 -6.99
CA TYR A 10 8.58 -19.26 -7.04
C TYR A 10 8.22 -20.01 -8.32
N ASP A 11 7.63 -21.19 -8.18
CA ASP A 11 7.05 -21.92 -9.30
C ASP A 11 5.89 -21.08 -9.86
N ILE A 12 6.22 -20.18 -10.79
CA ILE A 12 5.31 -19.23 -11.40
C ILE A 12 5.18 -19.59 -12.87
N ASP A 13 4.06 -20.23 -13.20
CA ASP A 13 3.63 -20.39 -14.57
C ASP A 13 2.55 -19.34 -14.90
N LEU A 14 2.98 -18.24 -15.53
CA LEU A 14 2.06 -17.20 -15.99
C LEU A 14 1.08 -17.70 -17.05
N GLY A 15 1.50 -18.66 -17.89
CA GLY A 15 0.63 -19.26 -18.89
C GLY A 15 -0.50 -20.03 -18.23
N GLU A 16 -0.19 -20.83 -17.22
CA GLU A 16 -1.17 -21.53 -16.40
C GLU A 16 -2.12 -20.56 -15.71
N ILE A 17 -1.60 -19.54 -14.99
CA ILE A 17 -2.41 -18.54 -14.27
C ILE A 17 -3.45 -17.88 -15.18
N LEU A 18 -3.06 -17.51 -16.39
CA LEU A 18 -3.94 -16.87 -17.36
C LEU A 18 -4.93 -17.89 -17.98
N ALA A 19 -4.50 -19.15 -18.16
CA ALA A 19 -5.30 -20.21 -18.77
C ALA A 19 -6.29 -20.90 -17.82
N THR A 20 -6.08 -20.86 -16.49
CA THR A 20 -6.98 -21.52 -15.53
C THR A 20 -8.38 -20.88 -15.52
N THR A 21 -8.47 -19.55 -15.57
CA THR A 21 -9.76 -18.83 -15.53
C THR A 21 -9.85 -17.70 -16.57
N PRO A 22 -9.77 -18.00 -17.87
CA PRO A 22 -9.65 -16.98 -18.93
C PRO A 22 -10.88 -16.08 -19.07
N HIS A 23 -12.05 -16.52 -18.60
CA HIS A 23 -13.25 -15.67 -18.56
C HIS A 23 -13.10 -14.52 -17.54
N ARG A 24 -12.51 -14.77 -16.37
CA ARG A 24 -12.38 -13.75 -15.32
C ARG A 24 -11.46 -12.60 -15.72
N TRP A 25 -10.38 -12.91 -16.44
CA TRP A 25 -9.48 -11.92 -17.02
C TRP A 25 -10.20 -11.03 -18.03
N ARG A 26 -11.03 -11.62 -18.90
CA ARG A 26 -11.85 -10.87 -19.86
C ARG A 26 -12.88 -9.99 -19.15
N ASP A 27 -13.60 -10.53 -18.17
CA ASP A 27 -14.62 -9.78 -17.42
C ASP A 27 -14.01 -8.57 -16.69
N ALA A 28 -12.87 -8.76 -16.01
CA ALA A 28 -12.17 -7.67 -15.35
C ALA A 28 -11.66 -6.62 -16.35
N TRP A 29 -11.16 -7.04 -17.51
CA TRP A 29 -10.70 -6.14 -18.56
C TRP A 29 -11.84 -5.35 -19.21
N ASP A 30 -12.99 -5.98 -19.43
CA ASP A 30 -14.19 -5.35 -19.96
C ASP A 30 -14.72 -4.30 -18.98
N VAL A 31 -14.75 -4.60 -17.68
CA VAL A 31 -15.06 -3.62 -16.63
C VAL A 31 -14.07 -2.47 -16.66
N ARG A 32 -12.76 -2.74 -16.67
CA ARG A 32 -11.74 -1.69 -16.76
C ARG A 32 -11.97 -0.79 -17.98
N SER A 33 -12.25 -1.38 -19.14
CA SER A 33 -12.43 -0.65 -20.41
C SER A 33 -13.70 0.18 -20.42
N ARG A 34 -14.75 -0.28 -19.73
CA ARG A 34 -16.01 0.43 -19.59
C ARG A 34 -15.92 1.66 -18.67
N PHE A 35 -15.15 1.57 -17.59
CA PHE A 35 -15.16 2.58 -16.53
C PHE A 35 -13.91 3.47 -16.47
N HIS A 36 -12.82 3.11 -17.16
CA HIS A 36 -11.57 3.86 -17.14
C HIS A 36 -11.04 4.16 -18.54
N PRO A 37 -10.44 5.35 -18.76
CA PRO A 37 -9.77 5.66 -20.02
C PRO A 37 -8.63 4.68 -20.28
N PRO A 38 -8.17 4.48 -21.53
CA PRO A 38 -7.07 3.55 -21.88
C PRO A 38 -5.70 4.08 -21.44
N THR A 39 -5.56 4.49 -20.18
CA THR A 39 -4.33 4.98 -19.57
C THR A 39 -3.92 4.12 -18.37
N ILE A 40 -2.64 4.19 -18.01
CA ILE A 40 -2.09 3.62 -16.78
C ILE A 40 -1.08 4.60 -16.17
N THR A 41 -1.12 4.78 -14.85
CA THR A 41 -0.20 5.66 -14.13
C THR A 41 0.98 4.87 -13.57
N PHE A 42 2.19 5.32 -13.84
CA PHE A 42 3.41 4.74 -13.31
C PHE A 42 4.15 5.74 -12.43
N ASP A 43 4.44 5.36 -11.20
CA ASP A 43 5.07 6.27 -10.24
C ASP A 43 6.46 5.82 -9.85
N ARG A 44 7.40 6.75 -9.81
CA ARG A 44 8.70 6.57 -9.15
C ARG A 44 8.81 7.66 -8.08
N PRO A 45 8.47 7.40 -6.81
CA PRO A 45 8.25 8.42 -5.78
C PRO A 45 9.57 9.04 -5.28
N THR A 46 10.38 9.60 -6.17
CA THR A 46 11.67 10.22 -5.89
C THR A 46 11.52 11.63 -5.31
N ALA A 47 10.36 12.26 -5.49
CA ALA A 47 10.05 13.58 -4.94
C ALA A 47 9.33 13.53 -3.58
N THR A 48 8.97 12.32 -3.10
CA THR A 48 8.40 12.12 -1.77
C THR A 48 9.46 11.66 -0.79
N LEU A 49 9.68 12.46 0.27
CA LEU A 49 10.57 12.07 1.37
C LEU A 49 9.78 11.41 2.53
N PRO A 50 10.05 10.14 2.88
CA PRO A 50 9.42 9.52 4.04
C PRO A 50 10.05 10.00 5.35
N ILE A 51 9.22 10.44 6.30
CA ILE A 51 9.61 10.93 7.62
C ILE A 51 8.91 10.09 8.70
N SER A 52 9.69 9.53 9.61
CA SER A 52 9.19 8.84 10.80
C SER A 52 9.22 9.78 12.01
N VAL A 53 8.06 9.98 12.64
CA VAL A 53 7.94 10.79 13.86
C VAL A 53 8.53 10.11 15.09
N THR A 54 8.63 8.78 15.09
CA THR A 54 9.18 7.99 16.21
C THR A 54 10.60 7.46 15.93
N GLY A 55 11.18 7.80 14.78
CA GLY A 55 12.39 7.15 14.27
C GLY A 55 12.12 5.66 14.04
N ALA A 56 13.01 4.78 14.51
CA ALA A 56 12.84 3.33 14.36
C ALA A 56 11.98 2.66 15.45
N ARG A 57 11.50 3.42 16.45
CA ARG A 57 10.76 2.86 17.59
C ARG A 57 9.32 2.57 17.22
N CYS A 58 8.85 1.36 17.54
CA CYS A 58 7.48 0.91 17.37
C CYS A 58 7.12 -0.05 18.52
N ALA A 59 6.00 0.19 19.22
CA ALA A 59 5.57 -0.66 20.32
C ALA A 59 4.98 -2.00 19.85
N LEU A 60 4.35 -2.02 18.66
CA LEU A 60 3.70 -3.23 18.15
C LEU A 60 4.68 -4.32 17.72
N GLN A 61 5.87 -3.94 17.21
CA GLN A 61 6.87 -4.90 16.70
C GLN A 61 6.24 -5.95 15.77
N CYS A 62 5.36 -5.52 14.86
CA CYS A 62 4.50 -6.38 14.04
C CYS A 62 5.27 -7.54 13.38
N ALA A 63 4.67 -8.73 13.31
CA ALA A 63 5.34 -9.94 12.82
C ALA A 63 5.97 -9.79 11.43
N HIS A 64 5.33 -9.02 10.53
CA HIS A 64 5.80 -8.82 9.17
C HIS A 64 7.00 -7.85 9.06
N CYS A 65 7.08 -6.81 9.91
CA CYS A 65 8.09 -5.75 9.80
C CYS A 65 9.01 -5.60 11.01
N GLY A 66 8.56 -5.83 12.25
CA GLY A 66 9.37 -5.62 13.46
C GLY A 66 9.97 -4.20 13.57
N GLY A 67 9.29 -3.19 13.01
CA GLY A 67 9.83 -1.83 12.88
C GLY A 67 10.95 -1.67 11.83
N HIS A 68 11.26 -2.70 11.03
CA HIS A 68 12.29 -2.68 9.99
C HIS A 68 12.10 -1.54 9.00
N TYR A 69 10.87 -1.35 8.50
CA TYR A 69 10.59 -0.36 7.46
C TYR A 69 10.83 1.07 7.93
N LEU A 70 10.68 1.35 9.23
CA LEU A 70 10.94 2.67 9.81
C LEU A 70 12.41 3.06 9.74
N ARG A 71 13.35 2.10 9.67
CA ARG A 71 14.79 2.37 9.58
C ARG A 71 15.21 3.03 8.26
N HIS A 72 14.36 2.95 7.23
CA HIS A 72 14.59 3.58 5.95
C HIS A 72 13.94 4.97 5.85
N MET A 73 13.21 5.39 6.88
CA MET A 73 12.61 6.71 6.95
C MET A 73 13.55 7.70 7.61
N ARG A 74 13.47 8.97 7.18
CA ARG A 74 14.19 10.08 7.80
C ARG A 74 13.58 10.36 9.19
N THR A 75 14.41 10.62 10.20
CA THR A 75 13.86 11.09 11.49
C THR A 75 13.39 12.54 11.38
N LEU A 76 12.57 13.00 12.34
CA LEU A 76 12.18 14.41 12.39
C LEU A 76 13.38 15.35 12.54
N ASP A 77 14.34 15.00 13.39
CA ASP A 77 15.53 15.81 13.63
C ASP A 77 16.39 15.91 12.36
N ASP A 78 16.60 14.79 11.68
CA ASP A 78 17.34 14.80 10.42
C ASP A 78 16.59 15.57 9.33
N ALA A 79 15.26 15.48 9.27
CA ALA A 79 14.44 16.20 8.28
C ALA A 79 14.40 17.72 8.55
N ALA A 80 14.55 18.13 9.82
CA ALA A 80 14.58 19.53 10.23
C ALA A 80 15.94 20.21 9.99
N ALA A 81 17.00 19.45 9.71
CA ALA A 81 18.30 20.00 9.39
C ALA A 81 18.27 20.79 8.06
N LEU A 82 19.06 21.86 7.98
CA LEU A 82 19.12 22.73 6.80
C LEU A 82 19.51 21.92 5.54
N GLY A 83 18.70 22.03 4.48
CA GLY A 83 18.92 21.33 3.22
C GLY A 83 18.48 19.86 3.20
N ALA A 84 18.08 19.27 4.33
CA ALA A 84 17.79 17.84 4.43
C ALA A 84 16.58 17.35 3.62
N LEU A 85 15.69 18.27 3.25
CA LEU A 85 14.52 17.97 2.42
C LEU A 85 14.88 17.75 0.93
N ASN A 86 16.11 18.06 0.50
CA ASN A 86 16.67 17.71 -0.82
C ASN A 86 15.74 17.98 -2.04
N GLY A 87 14.94 19.06 -1.99
CA GLY A 87 14.01 19.40 -3.07
C GLY A 87 12.74 18.55 -3.14
N ALA A 88 12.44 17.73 -2.12
CA ALA A 88 11.20 16.97 -2.02
C ALA A 88 9.98 17.91 -2.09
N THR A 89 9.05 17.59 -2.99
CA THR A 89 7.78 18.31 -3.20
C THR A 89 6.67 17.77 -2.33
N SER A 90 6.84 16.55 -1.81
CA SER A 90 5.92 15.91 -0.88
C SER A 90 6.64 15.16 0.23
N LEU A 91 5.93 14.95 1.34
CA LEU A 91 6.42 14.17 2.47
C LEU A 91 5.42 13.04 2.80
N LEU A 92 5.94 11.85 3.10
CA LEU A 92 5.16 10.77 3.71
C LEU A 92 5.41 10.80 5.21
N ILE A 93 4.43 11.25 5.98
CA ILE A 93 4.52 11.32 7.45
C ILE A 93 3.95 10.04 8.05
N SER A 94 4.78 9.30 8.77
CA SER A 94 4.37 8.10 9.50
C SER A 94 5.24 7.91 10.74
N GLY A 95 5.22 6.72 11.33
CA GLY A 95 6.03 6.36 12.48
C GLY A 95 5.66 4.98 12.98
N GLY A 96 6.36 4.53 14.01
CA GLY A 96 5.96 3.34 14.74
C GLY A 96 4.72 3.60 15.58
N CYS A 97 3.88 2.59 15.67
CA CYS A 97 2.65 2.65 16.44
C CYS A 97 2.91 2.48 17.94
N ASP A 98 2.03 3.07 18.74
CA ASP A 98 1.84 2.72 20.15
C ASP A 98 1.14 1.35 20.30
N ALA A 99 0.87 0.94 21.53
CA ALA A 99 0.22 -0.35 21.83
C ALA A 99 -1.23 -0.45 21.34
N ALA A 100 -1.88 0.69 21.01
CA ALA A 100 -3.22 0.74 20.44
C ALA A 100 -3.21 0.81 18.90
N GLY A 101 -2.04 0.72 18.27
CA GLY A 101 -1.90 0.78 16.82
C GLY A 101 -1.96 2.19 16.24
N ARG A 102 -1.68 3.23 17.04
CA ARG A 102 -1.73 4.65 16.62
C ARG A 102 -0.32 5.19 16.44
N VAL A 103 -0.11 6.00 15.42
CA VAL A 103 1.14 6.78 15.29
C VAL A 103 1.03 8.06 16.12
N PRO A 104 1.92 8.30 17.11
CA PRO A 104 1.81 9.43 18.03
C PRO A 104 2.28 10.74 17.37
N VAL A 105 1.43 11.36 16.55
CA VAL A 105 1.82 12.55 15.75
C VAL A 105 1.57 13.90 16.44
N ILE A 106 0.71 13.94 17.48
CA ILE A 106 0.19 15.18 18.07
C ILE A 106 1.31 16.13 18.53
N GLU A 107 2.27 15.62 19.29
CA GLU A 107 3.37 16.44 19.83
C GLU A 107 4.30 16.98 18.74
N HIS A 108 4.29 16.37 17.54
CA HIS A 108 5.15 16.73 16.42
C HIS A 108 4.51 17.67 15.41
N LEU A 109 3.19 17.96 15.54
CA LEU A 109 2.47 18.83 14.61
C LEU A 109 3.11 20.21 14.39
N PRO A 110 3.69 20.90 15.40
CA PRO A 110 4.38 22.17 15.16
C PRO A 110 5.59 22.05 14.22
N VAL A 111 6.36 20.96 14.32
CA VAL A 111 7.51 20.69 13.45
C VAL A 111 7.03 20.30 12.06
N LEU A 112 6.07 19.39 11.99
CA LEU A 112 5.50 18.88 10.74
C LEU A 112 4.85 19.99 9.91
N ARG A 113 4.19 20.96 10.55
CA ARG A 113 3.67 22.16 9.87
C ARG A 113 4.76 22.98 9.19
N ARG A 114 5.94 23.12 9.82
CA ARG A 114 7.08 23.83 9.22
C ARG A 114 7.68 23.05 8.06
N LEU A 115 7.87 21.74 8.23
CA LEU A 115 8.41 20.87 7.17
C LEU A 115 7.48 20.80 5.95
N GLY A 116 6.18 20.74 6.18
CA GLY A 116 5.15 20.67 5.14
C GLY A 116 4.83 21.99 4.45
N ALA A 117 5.37 23.13 4.91
CA ALA A 117 5.12 24.41 4.25
C ALA A 117 5.60 24.38 2.79
N GLY A 118 4.67 24.57 1.86
CA GLY A 118 4.92 24.51 0.41
C GLY A 118 5.08 23.09 -0.14
N ARG A 119 4.66 22.05 0.59
CA ARG A 119 4.74 20.64 0.18
C ARG A 119 3.40 19.95 0.40
N ARG A 120 3.20 18.85 -0.33
CA ARG A 120 2.05 17.96 -0.13
C ARG A 120 2.37 16.91 0.92
N LEU A 121 1.43 16.60 1.80
CA LEU A 121 1.61 15.65 2.89
C LEU A 121 0.68 14.45 2.75
N ASN A 122 1.27 13.27 2.58
CA ASN A 122 0.61 11.99 2.77
C ASN A 122 0.86 11.51 4.20
N TRP A 123 -0.19 11.18 4.94
CA TRP A 123 -0.09 10.72 6.32
C TRP A 123 -0.46 9.25 6.44
N HIS A 124 0.34 8.45 7.13
CA HIS A 124 -0.01 7.08 7.52
C HIS A 124 -0.02 7.01 9.05
N LEU A 125 -1.23 6.91 9.61
CA LEU A 125 -1.52 7.27 11.00
C LEU A 125 -1.86 6.06 11.90
N GLY A 126 -2.16 4.89 11.32
CA GLY A 126 -2.71 3.76 12.07
C GLY A 126 -4.13 4.02 12.61
N LEU A 127 -4.51 3.37 13.71
CA LEU A 127 -5.86 3.35 14.29
C LEU A 127 -6.18 4.57 15.18
N ILE A 128 -5.96 5.79 14.67
CA ILE A 128 -6.16 7.03 15.42
C ILE A 128 -7.64 7.33 15.73
N ASP A 129 -7.85 8.16 16.76
CA ASP A 129 -9.16 8.71 17.11
C ASP A 129 -9.48 10.00 16.33
N GLU A 130 -10.72 10.47 16.49
CA GLU A 130 -11.20 11.65 15.79
C GLU A 130 -10.52 12.95 16.25
N GLU A 131 -10.13 13.04 17.53
CA GLU A 131 -9.41 14.20 18.05
C GLU A 131 -8.07 14.35 17.33
N THR A 132 -7.31 13.25 17.22
CA THR A 132 -6.06 13.22 16.47
C THR A 132 -6.28 13.57 15.00
N MET A 133 -7.32 13.00 14.38
CA MET A 133 -7.64 13.31 12.99
C MET A 133 -7.96 14.79 12.77
N ARG A 134 -8.76 15.41 13.65
CA ARG A 134 -9.08 16.86 13.57
C ARG A 134 -7.83 17.73 13.67
N ALA A 135 -6.85 17.33 14.48
CA ALA A 135 -5.60 18.07 14.63
C ALA A 135 -4.68 17.93 13.41
N VAL A 136 -4.71 16.76 12.74
CA VAL A 136 -3.91 16.46 11.53
C VAL A 136 -4.54 17.02 10.25
N ALA A 137 -5.86 17.02 10.14
CA ALA A 137 -6.60 17.36 8.91
C ALA A 137 -6.18 18.68 8.24
N PRO A 138 -5.91 19.79 8.96
CA PRO A 138 -5.46 21.04 8.35
C PRO A 138 -4.10 20.95 7.63
N LEU A 139 -3.33 19.88 7.86
CA LEU A 139 -2.03 19.63 7.26
C LEU A 139 -2.07 18.48 6.24
N ALA A 140 -3.16 17.71 6.16
CA ALA A 140 -3.20 16.49 5.36
C ALA A 140 -3.77 16.75 3.97
N ASP A 141 -2.95 16.58 2.93
CA ASP A 141 -3.45 16.47 1.55
C ASP A 141 -4.14 15.12 1.34
N VAL A 142 -3.58 14.05 1.92
CA VAL A 142 -4.16 12.71 1.91
C VAL A 142 -3.72 11.90 3.13
N VAL A 143 -4.55 10.94 3.52
CA VAL A 143 -4.23 9.91 4.51
C VAL A 143 -4.19 8.55 3.84
N SER A 144 -3.08 7.84 3.95
CA SER A 144 -2.98 6.41 3.63
C SER A 144 -3.39 5.58 4.85
N PHE A 145 -4.27 4.60 4.66
CA PHE A 145 -4.80 3.80 5.77
C PHE A 145 -4.84 2.31 5.42
N ASP A 146 -4.10 1.49 6.16
CA ASP A 146 -4.12 0.04 5.99
C ASP A 146 -5.40 -0.57 6.58
N VAL A 147 -6.09 -1.39 5.80
CA VAL A 147 -7.32 -2.09 6.21
C VAL A 147 -7.05 -3.58 6.27
N VAL A 148 -7.27 -4.17 7.44
CA VAL A 148 -7.18 -5.62 7.66
C VAL A 148 -8.58 -6.21 7.74
N GLY A 149 -8.80 -7.29 6.97
CA GLY A 149 -10.12 -7.85 6.75
C GLY A 149 -10.65 -8.80 7.81
N ASP A 150 -9.82 -9.19 8.79
CA ASP A 150 -10.24 -10.10 9.85
C ASP A 150 -9.41 -9.94 11.14
N ALA A 151 -9.97 -10.40 12.25
CA ALA A 151 -9.35 -10.29 13.57
C ALA A 151 -8.15 -11.23 13.78
N ALA A 152 -8.12 -12.39 13.11
CA ALA A 152 -7.01 -13.33 13.24
C ALA A 152 -5.73 -12.74 12.65
N THR A 153 -5.83 -12.05 11.51
CA THR A 153 -4.73 -11.32 10.89
C THR A 153 -4.26 -10.16 11.78
N ALA A 154 -5.19 -9.32 12.27
CA ALA A 154 -4.81 -8.20 13.15
C ALA A 154 -4.10 -8.68 14.43
N ARG A 155 -4.59 -9.76 15.04
CA ARG A 155 -4.01 -10.34 16.25
C ARG A 155 -2.66 -10.98 16.00
N GLU A 156 -2.53 -11.81 14.98
CA GLU A 156 -1.28 -12.53 14.68
C GLU A 156 -0.18 -11.58 14.21
N VAL A 157 -0.53 -10.61 13.35
CA VAL A 157 0.46 -9.77 12.70
C VAL A 157 0.78 -8.53 13.52
N TYR A 158 -0.21 -7.88 14.12
CA TYR A 158 -0.01 -6.62 14.85
C TYR A 158 -0.07 -6.78 16.37
N GLY A 159 -0.52 -7.94 16.89
CA GLY A 159 -0.77 -8.10 18.33
C GLY A 159 -2.00 -7.32 18.81
N LEU A 160 -2.88 -6.90 17.90
CA LEU A 160 -4.06 -6.08 18.21
C LEU A 160 -5.32 -6.94 18.26
N ASP A 161 -6.14 -6.73 19.30
CA ASP A 161 -7.46 -7.35 19.42
C ASP A 161 -8.54 -6.46 18.77
N VAL A 162 -8.49 -6.36 17.45
CA VAL A 162 -9.42 -5.57 16.63
C VAL A 162 -9.87 -6.38 15.42
N ASP A 163 -11.03 -6.06 14.87
CA ASP A 163 -11.57 -6.68 13.67
C ASP A 163 -11.81 -5.65 12.55
N LEU A 164 -12.32 -6.11 11.41
CA LEU A 164 -12.64 -5.26 10.26
C LEU A 164 -13.60 -4.12 10.63
N ALA A 165 -14.53 -4.31 11.57
CA ALA A 165 -15.47 -3.25 11.94
C ALA A 165 -14.75 -2.05 12.56
N ILE A 166 -13.70 -2.27 13.33
CA ILE A 166 -12.84 -1.20 13.87
C ILE A 166 -12.12 -0.44 12.75
N TYR A 167 -11.49 -1.15 11.80
CA TYR A 167 -10.85 -0.50 10.65
C TYR A 167 -11.83 0.36 9.86
N MET A 168 -13.03 -0.14 9.59
CA MET A 168 -14.05 0.61 8.86
C MET A 168 -14.58 1.81 9.65
N ALA A 169 -14.71 1.70 10.98
CA ALA A 169 -15.09 2.83 11.84
C ALA A 169 -14.00 3.93 11.85
N THR A 170 -12.73 3.55 11.89
CA THR A 170 -11.59 4.48 11.78
C THR A 170 -11.56 5.14 10.40
N LEU A 171 -11.71 4.37 9.31
CA LEU A 171 -11.77 4.89 7.94
C LEU A 171 -12.88 5.96 7.81
N ARG A 172 -14.09 5.65 8.25
CA ARG A 172 -15.22 6.60 8.25
C ARG A 172 -14.92 7.85 9.05
N THR A 173 -14.22 7.70 10.18
CA THR A 173 -13.78 8.82 11.01
C THR A 173 -12.78 9.70 10.29
N MET A 174 -11.76 9.12 9.66
CA MET A 174 -10.78 9.87 8.87
C MET A 174 -11.42 10.59 7.67
N ARG A 175 -12.33 9.92 6.95
CA ARG A 175 -13.02 10.47 5.77
C ARG A 175 -13.93 11.67 6.07
N ARG A 176 -14.32 11.89 7.33
CA ARG A 176 -15.04 13.11 7.73
C ARG A 176 -14.16 14.37 7.68
N HIS A 177 -12.85 14.21 7.72
CA HIS A 177 -11.90 15.31 7.90
C HIS A 177 -10.86 15.43 6.79
N ALA A 178 -10.54 14.36 6.06
CA ALA A 178 -9.56 14.37 4.97
C ALA A 178 -9.87 13.33 3.88
N ARG A 179 -9.22 13.47 2.71
CA ARG A 179 -9.17 12.41 1.69
C ARG A 179 -8.41 11.22 2.25
N VAL A 180 -8.98 10.02 2.17
CA VAL A 180 -8.34 8.79 2.64
C VAL A 180 -8.21 7.79 1.50
N VAL A 181 -7.00 7.24 1.33
CA VAL A 181 -6.70 6.19 0.36
C VAL A 181 -6.45 4.89 1.14
N PRO A 182 -7.43 3.96 1.17
CA PRO A 182 -7.26 2.67 1.81
C PRO A 182 -6.21 1.81 1.09
N HIS A 183 -5.50 1.02 1.88
CA HIS A 183 -4.50 0.07 1.43
C HIS A 183 -4.85 -1.33 1.94
N ILE A 184 -4.68 -2.36 1.11
CA ILE A 184 -4.78 -3.76 1.51
C ILE A 184 -3.43 -4.42 1.26
N THR A 185 -2.87 -5.05 2.30
CA THR A 185 -1.71 -5.92 2.16
C THR A 185 -2.17 -7.34 1.88
N VAL A 186 -2.02 -7.80 0.64
CA VAL A 186 -2.36 -9.16 0.24
C VAL A 186 -1.37 -10.16 0.83
N GLY A 187 -1.90 -11.18 1.49
CA GLY A 187 -1.10 -12.19 2.16
C GLY A 187 -0.43 -11.68 3.44
N LEU A 188 -0.96 -10.63 4.08
CA LEU A 188 -0.37 -10.01 5.28
C LEU A 188 -0.10 -11.04 6.37
N ARG A 189 -0.97 -12.04 6.51
CA ARG A 189 -0.87 -13.13 7.49
C ARG A 189 0.09 -14.23 7.02
N GLY A 190 1.38 -13.88 6.92
CA GLY A 190 2.45 -14.83 6.62
C GLY A 190 2.35 -15.48 5.23
N GLY A 191 1.77 -14.78 4.25
CA GLY A 191 1.60 -15.24 2.87
C GLY A 191 0.24 -15.87 2.59
N GLN A 192 -0.60 -16.04 3.60
CA GLN A 192 -1.92 -16.63 3.45
C GLN A 192 -2.96 -15.53 3.23
N LEU A 193 -3.89 -15.77 2.30
CA LEU A 193 -5.09 -14.93 2.20
C LEU A 193 -5.93 -15.12 3.46
N SER A 194 -6.21 -14.00 4.13
CA SER A 194 -7.04 -13.92 5.31
C SER A 194 -7.71 -12.54 5.32
N GLY A 195 -9.01 -12.53 5.01
CA GLY A 195 -9.86 -11.34 5.10
C GLY A 195 -9.76 -10.35 3.94
N GLU A 196 -8.84 -10.47 2.98
CA GLU A 196 -8.65 -9.47 1.92
C GLU A 196 -9.93 -9.19 1.13
N MET A 197 -10.68 -10.23 0.77
CA MET A 197 -11.96 -10.05 0.08
C MET A 197 -13.05 -9.46 0.96
N ALA A 198 -13.03 -9.71 2.27
CA ALA A 198 -13.94 -9.04 3.20
C ALA A 198 -13.63 -7.53 3.28
N ALA A 199 -12.34 -7.16 3.31
CA ALA A 199 -11.90 -5.77 3.24
C ALA A 199 -12.30 -5.11 1.91
N VAL A 200 -12.10 -5.78 0.77
CA VAL A 200 -12.53 -5.29 -0.56
C VAL A 200 -14.04 -5.05 -0.57
N SER A 201 -14.86 -6.01 -0.11
CA SER A 201 -16.31 -5.86 -0.06
C SER A 201 -16.76 -4.72 0.86
N ALA A 202 -16.13 -4.56 2.03
CA ALA A 202 -16.44 -3.47 2.95
C ALA A 202 -16.07 -2.11 2.35
N LEU A 203 -14.93 -2.00 1.69
CA LEU A 203 -14.51 -0.76 1.02
C LEU A 203 -15.37 -0.42 -0.20
N ALA A 204 -15.84 -1.43 -0.94
CA ALA A 204 -16.81 -1.24 -2.01
C ALA A 204 -18.13 -0.67 -1.48
N ALA A 205 -18.62 -1.18 -0.35
CA ALA A 205 -19.82 -0.64 0.30
C ALA A 205 -19.65 0.80 0.79
N GLU A 206 -18.43 1.23 1.13
CA GLU A 206 -18.11 2.62 1.48
C GLU A 206 -17.95 3.56 0.27
N GLY A 207 -17.95 3.03 -0.97
CA GLY A 207 -17.74 3.84 -2.17
C GLY A 207 -16.39 4.56 -2.16
N VAL A 208 -15.30 3.80 -2.04
CA VAL A 208 -13.94 4.37 -2.12
C VAL A 208 -13.55 4.64 -3.58
N ASP A 209 -12.98 5.81 -3.84
CA ASP A 209 -12.57 6.21 -5.20
C ASP A 209 -11.22 5.63 -5.61
N THR A 210 -10.42 5.19 -4.64
CA THR A 210 -9.09 4.64 -4.87
C THR A 210 -8.80 3.55 -3.84
N LEU A 211 -8.19 2.45 -4.27
CA LEU A 211 -7.74 1.36 -3.42
C LEU A 211 -6.34 0.93 -3.85
N VAL A 212 -5.41 0.91 -2.90
CA VAL A 212 -4.03 0.48 -3.15
C VAL A 212 -3.83 -0.93 -2.63
N PHE A 213 -3.26 -1.81 -3.45
CA PHE A 213 -2.81 -3.13 -3.05
C PHE A 213 -1.30 -3.12 -2.85
N ILE A 214 -0.86 -3.68 -1.73
CA ILE A 214 0.54 -4.06 -1.49
C ILE A 214 0.58 -5.56 -1.19
N VAL A 215 1.78 -6.14 -1.18
CA VAL A 215 1.95 -7.60 -0.99
C VAL A 215 3.02 -7.83 0.07
N LEU A 216 2.76 -8.80 0.96
CA LEU A 216 3.71 -9.19 2.00
C LEU A 216 5.10 -9.43 1.40
N ILE A 217 6.11 -8.79 1.99
CA ILE A 217 7.52 -9.12 1.80
C ILE A 217 7.97 -9.87 3.05
N PRO A 218 8.37 -11.15 2.95
CA PRO A 218 9.06 -11.85 4.04
C PRO A 218 10.36 -11.14 4.36
N THR A 219 10.32 -10.27 5.35
CA THR A 219 11.39 -9.31 5.61
C THR A 219 12.44 -9.96 6.49
N GLU A 220 13.71 -9.89 6.09
CA GLU A 220 14.80 -10.48 6.86
C GLU A 220 14.87 -9.87 8.27
N GLY A 221 15.06 -10.74 9.27
CA GLY A 221 15.14 -10.35 10.68
C GLY A 221 13.78 -10.06 11.34
N THR A 222 12.65 -10.40 10.72
CA THR A 222 11.32 -10.31 11.33
C THR A 222 10.77 -11.70 11.65
N ALA A 223 9.67 -11.77 12.40
CA ALA A 223 9.02 -13.05 12.72
C ALA A 223 8.50 -13.78 11.48
N PHE A 224 8.29 -13.06 10.37
CA PHE A 224 7.87 -13.62 9.09
C PHE A 224 9.02 -13.79 8.07
N ALA A 225 10.28 -13.69 8.49
CA ALA A 225 11.44 -13.82 7.60
C ALA A 225 11.47 -15.18 6.86
N ASP A 226 10.97 -16.24 7.48
CA ASP A 226 10.94 -17.60 6.93
C ASP A 226 9.65 -17.90 6.14
N ARG A 227 8.63 -17.04 6.21
CA ARG A 227 7.35 -17.21 5.49
C ARG A 227 7.50 -16.96 4.00
N CYS A 228 6.62 -17.51 3.18
CA CYS A 228 6.55 -17.18 1.76
C CYS A 228 5.61 -15.99 1.53
N PRO A 229 5.81 -15.18 0.48
CA PRO A 229 4.74 -14.31 -0.01
C PRO A 229 3.56 -15.14 -0.51
N PRO A 230 2.36 -14.55 -0.69
CA PRO A 230 1.25 -15.23 -1.34
C PRO A 230 1.63 -15.66 -2.76
N LYS A 231 0.97 -16.67 -3.32
CA LYS A 231 1.22 -17.04 -4.72
C LYS A 231 0.74 -15.92 -5.64
N VAL A 232 1.41 -15.74 -6.78
CA VAL A 232 0.99 -14.73 -7.78
C VAL A 232 -0.45 -14.98 -8.24
N ALA A 233 -0.86 -16.25 -8.37
CA ALA A 233 -2.23 -16.64 -8.70
C ALA A 233 -3.26 -16.14 -7.66
N ASP A 234 -2.93 -16.23 -6.38
CA ASP A 234 -3.81 -15.79 -5.28
C ASP A 234 -3.94 -14.26 -5.28
N VAL A 235 -2.84 -13.53 -5.54
CA VAL A 235 -2.89 -12.07 -5.69
C VAL A 235 -3.69 -11.68 -6.94
N ALA A 236 -3.50 -12.39 -8.07
CA ALA A 236 -4.27 -12.18 -9.29
C ALA A 236 -5.77 -12.31 -9.03
N ASP A 237 -6.16 -13.35 -8.30
CA ASP A 237 -7.54 -13.62 -7.92
C ASP A 237 -8.16 -12.44 -7.15
N VAL A 238 -7.46 -11.93 -6.14
CA VAL A 238 -7.89 -10.75 -5.37
C VAL A 238 -8.03 -9.52 -6.27
N LEU A 239 -7.08 -9.25 -7.17
CA LEU A 239 -7.13 -8.09 -8.07
C LEU A 239 -8.30 -8.18 -9.05
N LEU A 240 -8.55 -9.35 -9.64
CA LEU A 240 -9.67 -9.59 -10.55
C LEU A 240 -11.01 -9.36 -9.83
N GLN A 241 -11.17 -9.94 -8.64
CA GLN A 241 -12.40 -9.75 -7.86
C GLN A 241 -12.58 -8.29 -7.43
N ALA A 242 -11.50 -7.61 -7.04
CA ALA A 242 -11.54 -6.20 -6.69
C ALA A 242 -11.97 -5.32 -7.87
N ARG A 243 -11.47 -5.58 -9.09
CA ARG A 243 -11.91 -4.85 -10.29
C ARG A 243 -13.42 -4.99 -10.52
N LEU A 244 -13.97 -6.19 -10.33
CA LEU A 244 -15.41 -6.43 -10.48
C LEU A 244 -16.23 -5.76 -9.37
N ALA A 245 -15.75 -5.79 -8.13
CA ALA A 245 -16.44 -5.20 -6.97
C ALA A 245 -16.37 -3.67 -6.93
N LEU A 246 -15.30 -3.08 -7.46
CA LEU A 246 -15.00 -1.64 -7.48
C LEU A 246 -14.80 -1.16 -8.93
N PRO A 247 -15.84 -1.22 -9.78
CA PRO A 247 -15.68 -0.96 -11.21
C PRO A 247 -15.18 0.44 -11.54
N GLN A 248 -15.56 1.44 -10.73
CA GLN A 248 -15.22 2.86 -10.92
C GLN A 248 -13.98 3.29 -10.14
N ALA A 249 -13.56 2.54 -9.12
CA ALA A 249 -12.44 2.95 -8.28
C ALA A 249 -11.12 2.77 -9.03
N ARG A 250 -10.18 3.70 -8.77
CA ARG A 250 -8.80 3.53 -9.19
C ARG A 250 -8.14 2.46 -8.33
N LEU A 251 -7.78 1.32 -8.94
CA LEU A 251 -7.01 0.28 -8.26
C LEU A 251 -5.54 0.48 -8.58
N LEU A 252 -4.68 0.52 -7.57
CA LEU A 252 -3.24 0.76 -7.72
C LEU A 252 -2.43 -0.38 -7.09
N LEU A 253 -1.30 -0.74 -7.70
CA LEU A 253 -0.32 -1.64 -7.10
C LEU A 253 0.82 -0.82 -6.47
N GLY A 254 0.82 -0.74 -5.14
CA GLY A 254 1.74 0.06 -4.34
C GLY A 254 3.18 -0.48 -4.32
N CYS A 255 4.07 0.24 -3.61
CA CYS A 255 5.51 0.01 -3.67
C CYS A 255 5.99 -1.30 -3.03
N MET A 256 5.30 -1.76 -1.97
CA MET A 256 5.67 -2.93 -1.18
C MET A 256 5.15 -4.21 -1.85
N ARG A 257 6.09 -4.97 -2.42
CA ARG A 257 5.89 -6.34 -2.93
C ARG A 257 7.26 -7.01 -3.14
N PRO A 258 7.37 -8.35 -3.09
CA PRO A 258 8.64 -9.04 -3.25
C PRO A 258 9.37 -8.66 -4.55
N HIS A 259 10.70 -8.61 -4.51
CA HIS A 259 11.56 -8.23 -5.63
C HIS A 259 11.76 -9.39 -6.63
N GLY A 260 12.56 -9.15 -7.67
CA GLY A 260 13.02 -10.20 -8.60
C GLY A 260 11.91 -10.73 -9.51
N VAL A 261 11.93 -12.04 -9.77
CA VAL A 261 10.99 -12.74 -10.66
C VAL A 261 9.54 -12.60 -10.20
N TYR A 262 9.30 -12.61 -8.87
CA TYR A 262 7.98 -12.40 -8.30
C TYR A 262 7.39 -11.05 -8.71
N ARG A 263 8.18 -9.96 -8.59
CA ARG A 263 7.72 -8.61 -8.98
C ARG A 263 7.35 -8.55 -10.44
N GLN A 264 8.16 -9.14 -11.32
CA GLN A 264 7.94 -9.11 -12.76
C GLN A 264 6.63 -9.82 -13.12
N ALA A 265 6.40 -11.01 -12.55
CA ALA A 265 5.19 -11.78 -12.77
C ALA A 265 3.95 -11.08 -12.21
N LEU A 266 4.02 -10.56 -10.98
CA LEU A 266 2.91 -9.86 -10.36
C LEU A 266 2.56 -8.55 -11.08
N ASP A 267 3.56 -7.79 -11.50
CA ASP A 267 3.35 -6.55 -12.26
C ASP A 267 2.61 -6.84 -13.58
N GLU A 268 3.01 -7.88 -14.31
CA GLU A 268 2.31 -8.31 -15.54
C GLU A 268 0.85 -8.70 -15.26
N VAL A 269 0.65 -9.57 -14.26
CA VAL A 269 -0.68 -10.00 -13.81
C VAL A 269 -1.55 -8.81 -13.41
N ALA A 270 -1.00 -7.82 -12.70
CA ALA A 270 -1.76 -6.66 -12.26
C ALA A 270 -2.21 -5.79 -13.43
N VAL A 271 -1.35 -5.56 -14.44
CA VAL A 271 -1.76 -4.84 -15.65
C VAL A 271 -2.88 -5.60 -16.36
N ARG A 272 -2.74 -6.91 -16.54
CA ARG A 272 -3.77 -7.75 -17.19
C ARG A 272 -5.08 -7.81 -16.40
N ALA A 273 -5.03 -7.71 -15.07
CA ALA A 273 -6.21 -7.66 -14.21
C ALA A 273 -6.92 -6.30 -14.24
N GLY A 274 -6.38 -5.31 -14.96
CA GLY A 274 -6.98 -4.00 -15.13
C GLY A 274 -6.64 -3.02 -14.00
N ILE A 275 -5.45 -3.10 -13.41
CA ILE A 275 -4.93 -2.06 -12.49
C ILE A 275 -4.84 -0.71 -13.21
N ASN A 276 -5.08 0.39 -12.50
CA ASN A 276 -4.98 1.75 -13.05
C ASN A 276 -3.60 2.38 -12.85
N GLY A 277 -2.77 1.82 -11.97
CA GLY A 277 -1.41 2.30 -11.80
C GLY A 277 -0.52 1.39 -10.98
N ILE A 278 0.79 1.56 -11.14
CA ILE A 278 1.83 0.75 -10.49
C ILE A 278 2.97 1.65 -10.01
N VAL A 279 3.33 1.51 -8.74
CA VAL A 279 4.51 2.16 -8.16
C VAL A 279 5.75 1.33 -8.42
N ASN A 280 6.82 1.99 -8.88
CA ASN A 280 8.08 1.41 -9.30
C ASN A 280 7.85 0.22 -10.25
N PRO A 281 7.25 0.44 -11.42
CA PRO A 281 6.92 -0.64 -12.35
C PRO A 281 8.17 -1.32 -12.87
N THR A 282 8.06 -2.61 -13.15
CA THR A 282 9.04 -3.34 -13.94
C THR A 282 8.89 -3.02 -15.44
N ARG A 283 9.96 -3.22 -16.21
CA ARG A 283 9.90 -3.14 -17.69
C ARG A 283 8.92 -4.13 -18.30
N VAL A 284 8.57 -5.20 -17.58
CA VAL A 284 7.54 -6.14 -18.04
C VAL A 284 6.17 -5.47 -17.98
N ALA A 285 5.81 -4.82 -16.86
CA ALA A 285 4.57 -4.05 -16.76
C ALA A 285 4.46 -2.97 -17.85
N GLU A 286 5.54 -2.22 -18.09
CA GLU A 286 5.57 -1.18 -19.13
C GLU A 286 5.23 -1.77 -20.52
N ARG A 287 5.89 -2.87 -20.92
CA ARG A 287 5.63 -3.53 -22.20
C ARG A 287 4.25 -4.15 -22.30
N VAL A 288 3.74 -4.75 -21.22
CA VAL A 288 2.41 -5.36 -21.20
C VAL A 288 1.33 -4.29 -21.31
N ALA A 289 1.50 -3.16 -20.64
CA ALA A 289 0.57 -2.03 -20.76
C ALA A 289 0.50 -1.51 -22.20
N GLU A 290 1.66 -1.30 -22.85
CA GLU A 290 1.74 -0.91 -24.26
C GLU A 290 1.08 -1.94 -25.18
N ALA A 291 1.36 -3.23 -24.99
CA ALA A 291 0.76 -4.32 -25.77
C ALA A 291 -0.77 -4.42 -25.62
N LEU A 292 -1.31 -3.96 -24.49
CA LEU A 292 -2.74 -3.89 -24.22
C LEU A 292 -3.37 -2.55 -24.66
N GLY A 293 -2.60 -1.67 -25.32
CA GLY A 293 -3.07 -0.38 -25.84
C GLY A 293 -3.27 0.69 -24.77
N LEU A 294 -2.56 0.59 -23.63
CA LEU A 294 -2.61 1.59 -22.57
C LEU A 294 -1.55 2.66 -22.76
N GLU A 295 -1.95 3.93 -22.68
CA GLU A 295 -1.03 5.07 -22.63
C GLU A 295 -0.50 5.28 -21.21
N ALA A 296 0.82 5.25 -21.04
CA ALA A 296 1.46 5.40 -19.74
C ALA A 296 1.67 6.88 -19.39
N THR A 297 1.21 7.30 -18.21
CA THR A 297 1.56 8.58 -17.58
C THR A 297 2.54 8.36 -16.43
N TRP A 298 3.40 9.35 -16.16
CA TRP A 298 4.47 9.21 -15.16
C TRP A 298 4.33 10.22 -14.02
N GLY A 299 4.27 9.72 -12.79
CA GLY A 299 4.34 10.49 -11.54
C GLY A 299 5.67 10.32 -10.82
N ASN A 300 6.02 11.29 -9.98
CA ASN A 300 7.23 11.26 -9.14
C ASN A 300 6.94 11.40 -7.63
N GLU A 301 5.66 11.45 -7.25
CA GLU A 301 5.21 11.49 -5.85
C GLU A 301 4.63 10.14 -5.42
N CYS A 302 4.21 10.03 -4.16
CA CYS A 302 3.54 8.84 -3.63
C CYS A 302 2.18 8.62 -4.32
N CYS A 303 1.87 7.37 -4.68
CA CYS A 303 0.64 7.00 -5.41
C CYS A 303 -0.68 7.36 -4.73
N SER A 304 -0.68 7.72 -3.45
CA SER A 304 -1.87 8.20 -2.75
C SER A 304 -2.15 9.69 -3.01
N LEU A 305 -1.16 10.43 -3.53
CA LEU A 305 -1.26 11.85 -3.82
C LEU A 305 -1.85 12.12 -5.22
N ASP A 306 -1.91 11.13 -6.11
CA ASP A 306 -2.47 11.30 -7.45
C ASP A 306 -4.01 11.26 -7.50
#